data_AF-A0A966IV35-F1
#
_entry.id   AF-A0A966IV35-F1
#
_cell.length_a   1.000
_cell.length_b   1.000
_cell.length_c   1.000
_cell.angle_alpha   90.00
_cell.angle_beta   90.00
_cell.angle_gamma   90.00
#
_symmetry.space_group_name_H-M   'P 1'
#
loop_
_entity.id
_entity.type
_entity.pdbx_description
1 polymer ?
#
loop_
_entity_poly.entity_id
_entity_poly.type
_entity_poly.pdbx_seq_one_letter_code
_entity_poly.pdbx_strand_id
1 'polypeptide(L)'
;MKCPFCGTDDTQVVDSRVNDEGNSIRRRRRCSECDKRFTTYESVELTLPQVVKQNGKREDFSRNKLHQSLSRALHKRPVPVEYIDQAIERIIQKVLAYGEKEITARELGEKTMKL
;
A
#
# COMPACT_ATOMS: atom_id res chain seq x y z
N MET A 1 21.27 5.06 -9.30
CA MET A 1 21.17 3.59 -9.18
C MET A 1 22.55 3.03 -9.46
N LYS A 2 23.17 2.34 -8.49
CA LYS A 2 24.53 1.79 -8.62
C LYS A 2 24.56 0.67 -9.64
N CYS A 3 25.62 0.58 -10.45
CA CYS A 3 25.87 -0.57 -11.31
C CYS A 3 26.20 -1.80 -10.44
N PRO A 4 25.48 -2.93 -10.57
CA PRO A 4 25.73 -4.12 -9.75
C PRO A 4 27.05 -4.84 -10.10
N PHE A 5 27.72 -4.43 -11.18
CA PHE A 5 28.95 -5.08 -11.64
C PHE A 5 30.23 -4.33 -11.30
N CYS A 6 30.20 -3.00 -11.24
CA CYS A 6 31.38 -2.17 -10.98
C CYS A 6 31.14 -1.08 -9.92
N GLY A 7 29.92 -0.93 -9.38
CA GLY A 7 29.62 -0.04 -8.26
C GLY A 7 29.49 1.46 -8.60
N THR A 8 29.75 1.88 -9.85
CA THR A 8 29.54 3.28 -10.27
C THR A 8 28.07 3.70 -10.22
N ASP A 9 27.80 4.98 -10.01
CA ASP A 9 26.45 5.56 -10.05
C ASP A 9 26.05 6.03 -11.46
N ASP A 10 27.01 6.07 -12.40
CA ASP A 10 26.78 6.46 -13.80
C ASP A 10 26.13 5.32 -14.60
N THR A 11 24.80 5.29 -14.54
CA THR A 11 23.97 4.33 -15.28
C THR A 11 22.80 5.04 -15.95
N GLN A 12 22.53 4.71 -17.22
CA GLN A 12 21.49 5.34 -18.03
C GLN A 12 20.33 4.37 -18.30
N VAL A 13 19.09 4.86 -18.28
CA VAL A 13 17.90 4.08 -18.67
C VAL A 13 17.83 4.04 -20.19
N VAL A 14 17.76 2.84 -20.77
CA VAL A 14 17.76 2.63 -22.24
C VAL A 14 16.44 2.07 -22.77
N ASP A 15 15.61 1.45 -21.92
CA ASP A 15 14.28 0.95 -22.26
C ASP A 15 13.43 0.96 -20.98
N SER A 16 12.18 1.43 -21.07
CA SER A 16 11.25 1.51 -19.95
C SER A 16 9.89 0.99 -20.40
N ARG A 17 9.35 0.00 -19.69
CA ARG A 17 8.05 -0.62 -19.99
C ARG A 17 7.22 -0.72 -18.73
N VAL A 18 5.92 -0.46 -18.86
CA VAL A 18 4.93 -0.78 -17.83
C VAL A 18 4.67 -2.29 -17.92
N ASN A 19 4.67 -2.99 -16.79
CA ASN A 19 4.35 -4.41 -16.74
C ASN A 19 2.84 -4.62 -16.89
N ASP A 20 2.40 -5.78 -17.38
CA ASP A 20 1.01 -6.03 -17.80
C ASP A 20 -0.04 -5.84 -16.68
N GLU A 21 0.37 -5.99 -15.41
CA GLU A 21 -0.48 -5.75 -14.24
C GLU A 21 -0.55 -4.26 -13.84
N GLY A 22 0.10 -3.34 -14.57
CA GLY A 22 0.08 -1.89 -14.34
C GLY A 22 0.80 -1.39 -13.08
N ASN A 23 1.17 -2.29 -12.16
CA ASN A 23 1.66 -1.95 -10.83
C ASN A 23 3.20 -1.86 -10.72
N SER A 24 3.91 -2.07 -11.83
CA SER A 24 5.37 -1.97 -11.85
C SER A 24 5.92 -1.46 -13.18
N ILE A 25 7.05 -0.76 -13.12
CA ILE A 25 7.82 -0.27 -14.26
C ILE A 25 9.12 -1.07 -14.32
N ARG A 26 9.33 -1.75 -15.43
CA ARG A 26 10.59 -2.41 -15.75
C ARG A 26 11.48 -1.45 -16.52
N ARG A 27 12.67 -1.16 -15.99
CA ARG A 27 13.68 -0.32 -16.63
C ARG A 27 14.93 -1.12 -16.96
N ARG A 28 15.36 -1.13 -18.22
CA ARG A 28 16.68 -1.62 -18.63
C ARG A 28 17.67 -0.47 -18.51
N ARG A 29 18.78 -0.71 -17.81
CA ARG A 29 19.85 0.26 -17.60
C ARG A 29 21.14 -0.22 -18.26
N ARG A 30 21.96 0.71 -18.75
CA ARG A 30 23.35 0.49 -19.22
C ARG A 30 24.30 1.27 -18.31
N CYS A 31 25.39 0.63 -17.89
CA CYS A 31 26.48 1.29 -17.19
C CYS A 31 27.38 2.02 -18.18
N SER A 32 27.74 3.27 -17.91
CA SER A 32 28.63 4.08 -18.77
C SER A 32 30.10 3.65 -18.65
N GLU A 33 30.50 3.09 -17.50
CA GLU A 33 31.89 2.68 -17.21
C GLU A 33 32.24 1.27 -17.73
N CYS A 34 31.35 0.30 -17.51
CA CYS A 34 31.63 -1.11 -17.80
C CYS A 34 30.76 -1.70 -18.91
N ASP A 35 29.93 -0.89 -19.55
CA ASP A 35 29.01 -1.24 -20.66
C ASP A 35 27.97 -2.35 -20.41
N LYS A 36 28.00 -2.97 -19.24
CA LYS A 36 27.05 -4.01 -18.85
C LYS A 36 25.64 -3.44 -18.70
N ARG A 37 24.66 -4.26 -19.06
CA ARG A 37 23.24 -3.94 -18.97
C ARG A 37 22.57 -4.77 -17.88
N PHE A 38 21.68 -4.14 -17.13
CA PHE A 38 20.89 -4.78 -16.07
C PHE A 38 19.47 -4.25 -16.06
N THR A 39 18.56 -4.96 -15.40
CA THR A 39 17.15 -4.60 -15.32
C THR A 39 16.79 -4.25 -13.88
N THR A 40 16.05 -3.16 -13.70
CA THR A 40 15.47 -2.77 -12.41
C THR A 40 13.96 -2.79 -12.54
N TYR A 41 13.29 -3.15 -11.44
CA TYR A 41 11.84 -3.08 -11.32
C TYR A 41 11.52 -2.03 -10.27
N GLU A 42 10.66 -1.09 -10.64
CA GLU A 42 10.08 -0.13 -9.72
C GLU A 42 8.63 -0.53 -9.52
N SER A 43 8.24 -0.76 -8.28
CA SER A 43 6.87 -1.14 -7.91
C SER A 43 6.37 -0.17 -6.84
N VAL A 44 5.07 0.11 -6.82
CA VAL A 44 4.47 0.90 -5.75
C VAL A 44 4.38 0.04 -4.50
N GLU A 45 5.01 0.47 -3.42
CA GLU A 45 4.85 -0.15 -2.11
C GLU A 45 3.67 0.51 -1.38
N LEU A 46 2.57 -0.22 -1.25
CA LEU A 46 1.37 0.22 -0.53
C LEU A 46 1.36 -0.42 0.85
N THR A 47 1.78 0.34 1.85
CA THR A 47 1.78 -0.11 3.25
C THR A 47 0.67 0.57 4.01
N LEU A 48 -0.17 -0.22 4.68
CA LEU A 48 -1.20 0.31 5.57
C LEU A 48 -0.59 0.89 6.84
N PRO A 49 -1.13 2.00 7.39
CA PRO A 49 -0.64 2.61 8.62
C PRO A 49 -0.82 1.70 9.82
N GLN A 50 -0.01 1.89 10.85
CA GLN A 50 -0.29 1.34 12.17
C GLN A 50 -1.50 2.05 12.79
N VAL A 51 -2.31 1.29 13.53
CA VAL A 51 -3.46 1.83 14.24
C VAL A 51 -3.06 2.17 15.67
N VAL A 52 -3.14 3.46 16.03
CA VAL A 52 -2.93 3.97 17.39
C VAL A 52 -4.23 3.82 18.18
N LYS A 53 -4.24 2.95 19.18
CA LYS A 53 -5.38 2.74 20.08
C LYS A 53 -5.54 3.89 21.07
N GLN A 54 -6.71 3.96 21.72
CA GLN A 54 -7.01 4.99 22.72
C GLN A 54 -6.03 5.00 23.90
N ASN A 55 -5.46 3.85 24.24
CA ASN A 55 -4.42 3.72 25.27
C ASN A 55 -2.99 4.04 24.76
N GLY A 56 -2.86 4.58 23.55
CA GLY A 56 -1.58 4.88 22.91
C GLY A 56 -0.85 3.68 22.31
N LYS A 57 -1.36 2.45 22.48
CA LYS A 57 -0.75 1.25 21.90
C LYS A 57 -0.86 1.27 20.37
N ARG A 58 0.25 1.04 19.69
CA ARG A 58 0.32 0.82 18.24
C ARG A 58 0.12 -0.65 17.93
N GLU A 59 -0.68 -0.93 16.91
CA GLU A 59 -0.80 -2.27 16.34
C GLU A 59 -0.89 -2.17 14.82
N ASP A 60 -0.49 -3.23 14.13
CA ASP A 60 -0.65 -3.26 12.68
C ASP A 60 -2.12 -3.25 12.29
N PHE A 61 -2.42 -2.58 11.18
CA PHE A 61 -3.76 -2.58 10.63
C PHE A 61 -4.20 -4.01 10.33
N SER A 62 -5.37 -4.39 10.83
CA SER A 62 -5.95 -5.71 10.59
C SER A 62 -7.32 -5.57 9.95
N ARG A 63 -7.43 -6.05 8.71
CA ARG A 63 -8.70 -6.18 8.00
C ARG A 63 -9.74 -6.94 8.83
N ASN A 64 -9.33 -8.04 9.47
CA ASN A 64 -10.22 -8.87 10.29
C ASN A 64 -10.78 -8.10 11.49
N LYS A 65 -9.97 -7.27 12.16
CA LYS A 65 -10.45 -6.41 13.26
C LYS A 65 -11.43 -5.36 12.76
N LEU A 66 -11.17 -4.75 11.61
CA LEU A 66 -12.09 -3.79 10.99
C LEU A 66 -13.43 -4.46 10.64
N HIS A 67 -13.39 -5.65 10.05
CA HIS A 67 -14.58 -6.44 9.76
C HIS A 67 -15.38 -6.73 11.03
N GLN A 68 -14.74 -7.27 12.06
CA GLN A 68 -15.42 -7.56 13.33
C GLN A 68 -16.05 -6.31 13.96
N SER A 69 -15.36 -5.16 13.90
CA SER A 69 -15.89 -3.89 14.37
C SER A 69 -17.13 -3.46 13.60
N LEU A 70 -17.12 -3.56 12.26
CA LEU A 70 -18.24 -3.23 11.40
C LEU A 70 -19.42 -4.19 11.62
N SER A 71 -19.18 -5.50 11.67
CA SER A 71 -20.24 -6.49 11.97
C SER A 71 -20.89 -6.24 13.34
N ARG A 72 -20.09 -5.88 14.36
CA ARG A 72 -20.62 -5.50 15.67
C ARG A 72 -21.46 -4.22 15.61
N ALA A 73 -20.99 -3.20 14.91
CA ALA A 73 -21.73 -1.94 14.74
C ALA A 73 -23.07 -2.15 14.00
N LEU A 74 -23.10 -3.07 13.03
CA LEU A 74 -24.27 -3.39 12.21
C LEU A 74 -25.14 -4.51 12.79
N HIS A 75 -24.86 -5.05 13.98
CA HIS A 75 -25.55 -6.26 14.48
C HIS A 75 -27.10 -6.19 14.53
N LYS A 76 -27.70 -5.00 14.67
CA LYS A 76 -29.17 -4.80 14.65
C LYS A 76 -29.73 -4.47 13.26
N ARG A 77 -28.88 -4.42 12.23
CA ARG A 77 -29.22 -4.06 10.86
C ARG A 77 -28.70 -5.17 9.96
N PRO A 78 -29.56 -6.08 9.48
CA PRO A 78 -29.11 -7.14 8.58
C PRO A 78 -28.60 -6.51 7.28
N VAL A 79 -27.28 -6.53 7.11
CA VAL A 79 -26.58 -6.09 5.90
C VAL A 79 -25.87 -7.32 5.33
N PRO A 80 -26.01 -7.62 4.02
CA PRO A 80 -25.31 -8.75 3.43
C PRO A 80 -23.80 -8.61 3.56
N VAL A 81 -23.11 -9.73 3.74
CA VAL A 81 -21.67 -9.76 4.01
C VAL A 81 -20.88 -9.10 2.87
N GLU A 82 -21.33 -9.24 1.62
CA GLU A 82 -20.63 -8.64 0.48
C GLU A 82 -20.57 -7.11 0.57
N TYR A 83 -21.59 -6.46 1.13
CA TYR A 83 -21.57 -5.00 1.33
C TYR A 83 -20.58 -4.58 2.41
N ILE A 84 -20.39 -5.41 3.45
CA ILE A 84 -19.39 -5.17 4.50
C ILE A 84 -18.00 -5.28 3.90
N ASP A 85 -17.74 -6.30 3.07
CA ASP A 85 -16.45 -6.47 2.41
C ASP A 85 -16.14 -5.32 1.44
N GLN A 86 -17.12 -4.89 0.63
CA GLN A 86 -16.96 -3.73 -0.24
C GLN A 86 -16.70 -2.44 0.53
N ALA A 87 -17.37 -2.23 1.67
CA ALA A 87 -17.13 -1.10 2.55
C ALA A 87 -15.70 -1.12 3.10
N ILE A 88 -15.21 -2.28 3.54
CA ILE A 88 -13.85 -2.47 4.04
C ILE A 88 -12.82 -2.13 2.96
N GLU A 89 -13.02 -2.60 1.72
CA GLU A 89 -12.13 -2.25 0.61
C GLU A 89 -12.05 -0.74 0.38
N ARG A 90 -13.20 -0.06 0.35
CA ARG A 90 -13.24 1.40 0.21
C ARG A 90 -12.52 2.12 1.34
N ILE A 91 -12.64 1.63 2.58
CA ILE A 91 -11.92 2.18 3.73
C ILE A 91 -10.41 1.97 3.56
N ILE A 92 -9.97 0.76 3.20
CA ILE A 92 -8.56 0.43 2.96
C ILE A 92 -7.97 1.35 1.89
N GLN A 93 -8.67 1.53 0.76
CA GLN A 93 -8.23 2.43 -0.31
C GLN A 93 -8.12 3.89 0.17
N LYS A 94 -9.10 4.40 0.93
CA LYS A 94 -9.04 5.75 1.53
C LYS A 94 -7.89 5.90 2.54
N VAL A 95 -7.58 4.84 3.28
CA VAL A 95 -6.48 4.82 4.25
C VAL A 95 -5.12 4.81 3.53
N LEU A 96 -4.96 3.98 2.50
CA LEU A 96 -3.76 3.94 1.66
C LEU A 96 -3.51 5.27 0.96
N ALA A 97 -4.55 5.89 0.40
CA ALA A 97 -4.44 7.17 -0.30
C ALA A 97 -4.00 8.33 0.62
N TYR A 98 -4.16 8.17 1.94
CA TYR A 98 -3.76 9.18 2.92
C TYR A 98 -2.24 9.22 3.13
N GLY A 99 -1.53 8.12 2.85
CA GLY A 99 -0.06 8.05 2.89
C GLY A 99 0.58 8.22 4.28
N GLU A 100 -0.21 8.21 5.35
CA GLU A 100 0.30 8.33 6.72
C GLU A 100 0.86 7.01 7.24
N LYS A 101 1.83 7.10 8.15
CA LYS A 101 2.42 5.92 8.82
C LYS A 101 1.56 5.40 9.97
N GLU A 102 0.79 6.27 10.60
CA GLU A 102 -0.04 5.98 11.76
C GLU A 102 -1.42 6.59 11.57
N ILE A 103 -2.47 5.90 12.03
CA ILE A 103 -3.84 6.40 12.08
C ILE A 103 -4.43 6.09 13.45
N THR A 104 -5.13 7.01 14.08
CA THR A 104 -5.78 6.71 15.34
C THR A 104 -7.01 5.81 15.13
N ALA A 105 -7.34 4.97 16.11
CA ALA A 105 -8.54 4.14 16.07
C ALA A 105 -9.82 4.98 15.94
N ARG A 106 -9.80 6.21 16.45
CA ARG A 106 -10.90 7.17 16.31
C ARG A 106 -11.05 7.65 14.87
N GLU A 107 -9.97 8.11 14.25
CA GLU A 107 -9.98 8.55 12.85
C GLU A 107 -10.36 7.41 11.90
N LEU A 108 -9.87 6.20 12.17
CA LEU A 108 -10.27 5.01 11.41
C LEU A 108 -11.78 4.78 11.51
N GLY A 109 -12.37 4.92 12.70
CA GLY A 109 -13.82 4.84 12.90
C GLY A 109 -14.60 5.99 12.24
N GLU A 110 -14.07 7.20 12.22
CA GLU A 110 -14.72 8.31 11.49
C GLU A 110 -14.71 8.07 9.98
N LYS A 111 -13.63 7.49 9.44
CA LYS A 111 -13.55 7.09 8.02
C LYS A 111 -14.52 5.97 7.67
N THR A 112 -14.88 5.09 8.61
CA THR A 112 -15.92 4.07 8.37
C THR A 112 -17.34 4.65 8.36
N MET A 113 -17.59 5.74 9.09
CA MET A 113 -18.91 6.39 9.14
C MET A 113 -19.22 7.28 7.92
N LYS A 114 -18.20 7.72 7.18
CA LYS A 114 -18.33 8.53 5.96
C LYS A 114 -18.38 7.68 4.67
N LEU A 115 -19.04 6.52 4.74
CA LEU A 115 -19.25 5.61 3.61
C LEU A 115 -20.49 5.97 2.80
#